data_AF-X0YB13-F1
#
_entry.id   AF-X0YB13-F1
#
_cell.length_a   1.000
_cell.length_b   1.000
_cell.length_c   1.000
_cell.angle_alpha   90.00
_cell.angle_beta   90.00
_cell.angle_gamma   90.00
#
_symmetry.space_group_name_H-M   'P 1'
#
loop_
_entity.id
_entity.type
_entity.pdbx_description
1 polymer ?
#
loop_
_entity_poly.entity_id
_entity_poly.type
_entity_poly.pdbx_seq_one_letter_code
_entity_poly.pdbx_strand_id
1 'polypeptide(L)'
;EVVKAGGLGNDIQDLPAAGSAPEWMSEKAISIGHYFVSSGVYTVFGYHLPTTGAPVFQNYLFEELEKLYGGMWDLEADPIKHARKMIAHIDKKRKALGIDKARERVLMDMADRQKLEA
;
A
#
# COMPACT_ATOMS: atom_id res chain seq x y z
N GLU A 1 -3.03 6.82 13.81
CA GLU A 1 -3.29 5.80 14.86
C GLU A 1 -3.11 4.36 14.37
N VAL A 2 -3.51 4.00 13.15
CA VAL A 2 -3.45 2.61 12.63
C VAL A 2 -2.06 1.95 12.76
N VAL A 3 -0.96 2.66 12.47
CA VAL A 3 0.41 2.14 12.65
C VAL A 3 0.74 1.94 14.13
N LYS A 4 0.47 2.95 14.97
CA LYS A 4 0.76 2.92 16.42
C LYS A 4 -0.11 1.93 17.20
N ALA A 5 -1.38 1.77 16.83
CA ALA A 5 -2.35 0.93 17.51
C ALA A 5 -2.42 -0.49 16.91
N GLY A 6 -2.15 -0.63 15.61
CA GLY A 6 -2.17 -1.91 14.90
C GLY A 6 -0.87 -2.70 15.03
N GLY A 7 0.25 -2.06 15.39
CA GLY A 7 1.54 -2.73 15.57
C GLY A 7 2.12 -3.35 14.30
N LEU A 8 1.59 -2.99 13.12
CA LEU A 8 2.09 -3.41 11.81
C LEU A 8 2.93 -2.28 11.21
N GLY A 9 4.24 -2.51 11.12
CA GLY A 9 5.19 -1.57 10.51
C GLY A 9 5.50 -0.35 11.39
N ASN A 10 6.41 0.49 10.89
CA ASN A 10 6.81 1.74 11.55
C ASN A 10 6.13 2.96 10.92
N ASP A 11 5.68 2.84 9.67
CA ASP A 11 5.05 3.90 8.89
C ASP A 11 3.94 3.37 7.97
N ILE A 12 3.10 4.25 7.43
CA ILE A 12 1.95 3.90 6.57
C ILE A 12 2.40 3.11 5.33
N GLN A 13 3.56 3.46 4.77
CA GLN A 13 4.15 2.77 3.62
C GLN A 13 4.46 1.29 3.87
N ASP A 14 4.59 0.85 5.12
CA ASP A 14 4.86 -0.55 5.44
C ASP A 14 3.59 -1.40 5.40
N LEU A 15 2.43 -0.76 5.53
CA LEU A 15 1.15 -1.45 5.65
C LEU A 15 0.82 -2.21 4.35
N PRO A 16 0.27 -3.45 4.46
CA PRO A 16 -0.19 -4.22 3.32
C PRO A 16 -1.55 -3.71 2.83
N ALA A 17 -1.58 -2.48 2.33
CA ALA A 17 -2.77 -1.77 1.86
C ALA A 17 -2.52 -1.11 0.51
N ALA A 18 -3.59 -0.91 -0.26
CA ALA A 18 -3.56 -0.22 -1.55
C ALA A 18 -4.83 0.62 -1.75
N GLY A 19 -4.69 1.80 -2.36
CA GLY A 19 -5.79 2.62 -2.84
C GLY A 19 -6.23 2.21 -4.25
N SER A 20 -7.52 2.34 -4.55
CA SER A 20 -8.08 1.99 -5.85
C SER A 20 -9.14 2.99 -6.28
N ALA A 21 -9.01 3.52 -7.50
CA ALA A 21 -10.03 4.32 -8.17
C ALA A 21 -10.18 3.85 -9.63
N PRO A 22 -10.90 2.74 -9.87
CA PRO A 22 -10.98 2.12 -11.19
C PRO A 22 -11.77 2.99 -12.18
N GLU A 23 -12.80 3.71 -11.72
CA GLU A 23 -13.67 4.53 -12.56
C GLU A 23 -13.70 5.98 -12.04
N TRP A 24 -12.51 6.56 -11.83
CA TRP A 24 -12.43 7.94 -11.36
C TRP A 24 -12.93 8.91 -12.44
N MET A 25 -13.68 9.93 -12.03
CA MET A 25 -14.28 10.91 -12.95
C MET A 25 -13.99 12.36 -12.55
N SER A 26 -13.91 12.64 -11.24
CA SER A 26 -13.80 14.01 -10.73
C SER A 26 -12.39 14.33 -10.26
N GLU A 27 -12.02 15.61 -10.32
CA GLU A 27 -10.76 16.14 -9.78
C GLU A 27 -10.57 15.80 -8.30
N LYS A 28 -11.65 15.70 -7.53
CA LYS A 28 -11.62 15.25 -6.13
C LYS A 28 -10.98 13.87 -5.99
N ALA A 29 -11.21 12.97 -6.94
CA ALA A 29 -10.60 11.64 -6.92
C ALA A 29 -9.08 11.74 -7.11
N ILE A 30 -8.61 12.61 -8.00
CA ILE A 30 -7.17 12.88 -8.20
C ILE A 30 -6.55 13.42 -6.91
N SER A 31 -7.21 14.38 -6.24
CA SER A 31 -6.73 14.92 -4.96
C SER A 31 -6.64 13.86 -3.87
N ILE A 32 -7.63 12.96 -3.76
CA ILE A 32 -7.61 11.85 -2.80
C ILE A 32 -6.49 10.87 -3.15
N GLY A 33 -6.34 10.50 -4.42
CA GLY A 33 -5.26 9.61 -4.86
C GLY A 33 -3.88 10.22 -4.57
N HIS A 34 -3.72 11.52 -4.79
CA HIS A 34 -2.46 12.21 -4.52
C HIS A 34 -2.15 12.22 -3.02
N TYR A 35 -3.16 12.50 -2.18
CA TYR A 35 -3.02 12.42 -0.73
C TYR A 35 -2.60 11.01 -0.28
N PHE A 36 -3.20 9.95 -0.84
CA PHE A 36 -2.84 8.56 -0.55
C PHE A 36 -1.39 8.25 -0.93
N VAL A 37 -0.97 8.62 -2.14
CA VAL A 37 0.39 8.40 -2.62
C VAL A 37 1.41 9.15 -1.76
N SER A 38 1.17 10.43 -1.47
CA SER A 38 2.04 11.23 -0.59
C SER A 38 2.08 10.73 0.86
N SER A 39 1.06 9.96 1.28
CA SER A 39 1.01 9.33 2.61
C SER A 39 1.67 7.95 2.63
N GLY A 40 2.27 7.49 1.52
CA GLY A 40 2.95 6.20 1.45
C GLY A 40 2.13 5.05 0.91
N VAL A 41 0.91 5.29 0.41
CA VAL A 41 0.01 4.22 -0.06
C VAL A 41 0.11 4.05 -1.57
N TYR A 42 0.37 2.83 -2.02
CA TYR A 42 0.25 2.47 -3.44
C TYR A 42 -1.18 2.63 -3.93
N THR A 43 -1.38 3.40 -5.00
CA THR A 43 -2.71 3.79 -5.47
C THR A 43 -2.86 3.55 -6.97
N VAL A 44 -3.85 2.74 -7.36
CA VAL A 44 -4.09 2.35 -8.75
C VAL A 44 -5.34 3.02 -9.30
N PHE A 45 -5.22 3.66 -10.45
CA PHE A 45 -6.33 4.30 -11.17
C PHE A 45 -6.65 3.53 -12.46
N GLY A 46 -7.93 3.45 -12.83
CA GLY A 46 -8.35 2.66 -13.99
C GLY A 46 -8.37 3.39 -15.33
N TYR A 47 -8.02 4.67 -15.35
CA TYR A 47 -7.99 5.46 -16.58
C TYR A 47 -6.73 6.30 -16.70
N HIS A 48 -6.57 7.05 -17.78
CA HIS A 48 -5.39 7.88 -17.99
C HIS A 48 -5.41 9.12 -17.07
N LEU A 49 -4.24 9.52 -16.55
CA LEU A 49 -4.06 10.86 -16.01
C LEU A 49 -3.61 11.80 -17.15
N PRO A 50 -4.07 13.06 -17.19
CA PRO A 50 -3.70 14.04 -18.23
C PRO A 50 -2.28 14.59 -18.01
N THR A 51 -1.28 13.71 -17.95
CA THR A 51 0.13 14.03 -17.65
C THR A 51 1.09 13.65 -18.78
N THR A 52 0.59 12.96 -19.81
CA THR A 52 1.37 12.44 -20.95
C THR A 52 2.08 13.52 -21.76
N GLY A 53 1.58 14.76 -21.73
CA GLY A 53 2.23 15.90 -22.39
C GLY A 53 3.46 16.44 -21.64
N ALA A 54 3.74 15.97 -20.42
CA ALA A 54 4.81 16.47 -19.58
C ALA A 54 5.64 15.30 -19.02
N PRO A 55 6.57 14.72 -19.79
CA PRO A 55 7.27 13.48 -19.42
C PRO A 55 8.07 13.59 -18.13
N VAL A 56 8.67 14.75 -17.84
CA VAL A 56 9.37 15.00 -16.58
C VAL A 56 8.40 14.95 -15.39
N PHE A 57 7.23 15.56 -15.53
CA PHE A 57 6.20 15.55 -14.49
C PHE A 57 5.59 14.16 -14.31
N GLN A 58 5.37 13.44 -15.41
CA GLN A 58 4.92 12.06 -15.36
C GLN A 58 5.94 11.17 -14.64
N ASN A 59 7.24 11.29 -14.95
CA ASN A 59 8.29 10.55 -14.25
C ASN A 59 8.29 10.86 -12.75
N TYR A 60 8.18 12.15 -12.41
CA TYR A 60 8.10 12.58 -11.02
C TYR A 60 6.94 11.91 -10.27
N LEU A 61 5.74 11.90 -10.86
CA LEU A 61 4.56 11.30 -10.25
C LEU A 61 4.63 9.79 -10.09
N PHE A 62 5.13 9.07 -11.10
CA PHE A 62 5.06 7.61 -11.14
C PHE A 62 6.29 6.91 -10.56
N GLU A 63 7.47 7.55 -10.57
CA GLU A 63 8.72 6.91 -10.13
C GLU A 63 9.40 7.63 -8.96
N GLU A 64 9.39 8.98 -8.94
CA GLU A 64 10.12 9.73 -7.91
C GLU A 64 9.35 9.81 -6.60
N LEU A 65 8.02 9.91 -6.64
CA LEU A 65 7.18 9.91 -5.43
C LEU A 65 7.34 8.63 -4.61
N GLU A 66 7.55 7.47 -5.22
CA GLU A 66 7.79 6.22 -4.50
C GLU A 66 9.09 6.32 -3.67
N LYS A 67 10.14 6.95 -4.21
CA LYS A 67 11.43 7.11 -3.52
C LYS A 67 11.33 8.11 -2.37
N LEU A 68 10.47 9.12 -2.50
CA LEU A 68 10.31 10.19 -1.50
C LEU A 68 9.37 9.78 -0.36
N TYR A 69 8.24 9.16 -0.68
CA TYR A 69 7.15 8.92 0.27
C TYR A 69 6.82 7.43 0.46
N GLY A 70 7.35 6.54 -0.36
CA GLY A 70 7.04 5.10 -0.34
C GLY A 70 5.73 4.71 -1.02
N GLY A 71 4.89 5.69 -1.37
CA GLY A 71 3.65 5.52 -2.13
C GLY A 71 3.87 5.74 -3.61
N MET A 72 3.12 5.02 -4.45
CA MET A 72 3.31 5.02 -5.90
C MET A 72 1.97 5.13 -6.61
N TRP A 73 1.93 5.93 -7.68
CA TRP A 73 0.84 5.93 -8.66
C TRP A 73 0.97 4.77 -9.63
N ASP A 74 -0.15 4.17 -10.01
CA ASP A 74 -0.19 3.21 -11.12
C ASP A 74 -1.50 3.34 -11.88
N LEU A 75 -1.44 3.04 -13.18
CA LEU A 75 -2.59 3.08 -14.08
C LEU A 75 -2.81 1.70 -14.67
N GLU A 76 -4.04 1.19 -14.55
CA GLU A 76 -4.42 -0.09 -15.14
C GLU A 76 -5.91 -0.11 -15.46
N ALA A 77 -6.22 -0.07 -16.76
CA ALA A 77 -7.59 -0.02 -17.26
C ALA A 77 -8.29 -1.37 -17.28
N ASP A 78 -7.54 -2.49 -17.32
CA ASP A 78 -8.13 -3.81 -17.19
C ASP A 78 -8.43 -4.09 -15.70
N PRO A 79 -9.71 -4.21 -15.29
CA PRO A 79 -10.07 -4.39 -13.89
C PRO A 79 -9.49 -5.67 -13.28
N ILE A 80 -9.25 -6.71 -14.08
CA ILE A 80 -8.65 -7.96 -13.61
C ILE A 80 -7.16 -7.73 -13.31
N LYS A 81 -6.44 -7.04 -14.21
CA LYS A 81 -5.04 -6.70 -13.97
C LYS A 81 -4.89 -5.70 -12.83
N HIS A 82 -5.81 -4.76 -12.70
CA HIS A 82 -5.85 -3.79 -11.61
C HIS A 82 -5.91 -4.50 -10.25
N ALA A 83 -6.85 -5.43 -10.09
CA ALA A 83 -6.95 -6.24 -8.88
C ALA A 83 -5.68 -7.07 -8.62
N ARG A 84 -5.13 -7.70 -9.67
CA ARG A 84 -3.88 -8.49 -9.55
C ARG A 84 -2.69 -7.63 -9.11
N LYS A 85 -2.55 -6.41 -9.62
CA LYS A 85 -1.51 -5.44 -9.23
C LYS A 85 -1.64 -5.09 -7.74
N MET A 86 -2.85 -4.78 -7.28
CA MET A 86 -3.11 -4.50 -5.86
C MET A 86 -2.77 -5.70 -4.96
N ILE A 87 -3.22 -6.91 -5.33
CA ILE A 87 -2.93 -8.13 -4.58
C ILE A 87 -1.41 -8.37 -4.52
N ALA A 88 -0.71 -8.25 -5.65
CA ALA A 88 0.74 -8.40 -5.70
C ALA A 88 1.48 -7.41 -4.79
N HIS A 89 1.01 -6.15 -4.73
CA HIS A 89 1.56 -5.15 -3.81
C HIS A 89 1.34 -5.54 -2.35
N ILE A 90 0.11 -5.91 -2.00
CA ILE A 90 -0.26 -6.33 -0.64
C ILE A 90 0.58 -7.55 -0.22
N ASP A 91 0.71 -8.57 -1.07
CA ASP A 91 1.51 -9.76 -0.79
C ASP A 91 3.00 -9.44 -0.61
N LYS A 92 3.54 -8.52 -1.43
CA LYS A 92 4.92 -8.02 -1.27
C LYS A 92 5.12 -7.38 0.11
N LYS A 93 4.19 -6.53 0.55
CA LYS A 93 4.25 -5.87 1.87
C LYS A 93 4.05 -6.86 3.02
N ARG A 94 3.12 -7.82 2.89
CA ARG A 94 2.92 -8.91 3.86
C ARG A 94 4.20 -9.73 4.06
N LYS A 95 4.88 -10.06 2.97
CA LYS A 95 6.16 -10.79 3.00
C LYS A 95 7.26 -9.96 3.66
N ALA A 96 7.34 -8.66 3.37
CA ALA A 96 8.29 -7.76 4.02
C ALA A 96 8.08 -7.67 5.54
N LEU A 97 6.81 -7.75 5.99
CA LEU A 97 6.44 -7.77 7.40
C LEU A 97 6.51 -9.18 8.05
N GLY A 98 6.81 -10.23 7.28
CA GLY A 98 6.86 -11.61 7.78
C GLY A 98 5.51 -12.21 8.20
N ILE A 99 4.40 -11.65 7.70
CA ILE A 99 3.02 -12.09 7.99
C ILE A 99 2.40 -12.88 6.82
N ASP A 100 3.23 -13.34 5.89
CA ASP A 100 2.89 -14.23 4.80
C ASP A 100 2.70 -15.69 5.25
N LYS A 101 3.22 -16.03 6.43
CA LYS A 101 3.10 -17.37 7.03
C LYS A 101 1.99 -17.40 8.08
N ALA A 102 1.28 -18.53 8.15
CA ALA A 102 0.41 -18.82 9.27
C ALA A 102 1.28 -18.88 10.54
N ARG A 103 0.94 -18.06 11.56
CA ARG A 103 1.58 -18.17 12.88
C ARG A 103 1.43 -19.62 13.36
N GLU A 104 2.53 -20.22 13.76
CA GLU A 104 2.50 -21.53 14.41
C GLU A 104 1.60 -21.42 15.64
N ARG A 105 0.55 -22.24 15.71
CA ARG A 105 -0.33 -22.26 16.87
C ARG A 105 0.41 -22.94 18.01
N VAL A 106 1.19 -22.18 18.76
CA VAL A 106 1.86 -22.67 19.96
C VAL A 106 0.83 -22.73 21.08
N LEU A 107 0.56 -23.92 21.59
CA LEU A 107 -0.28 -24.13 22.75
C LEU A 107 0.54 -23.80 23.99
N MET A 108 0.55 -22.51 24.38
CA MET A 108 1.28 -22.07 25.58
C MET A 108 0.61 -22.59 26.84
N ASP A 109 1.36 -23.32 27.65
CA ASP A 109 0.93 -23.76 28.98
C ASP A 109 1.04 -22.61 30.01
N MET A 110 0.65 -22.86 31.26
CA MET A 110 0.70 -21.83 32.31
C MET A 110 2.12 -21.44 32.70
N ALA A 111 3.12 -22.32 32.53
CA ALA A 111 4.51 -22.05 32.84
C ALA A 111 5.16 -21.18 31.75
N ASP A 112 4.78 -21.37 30.49
CA ASP A 112 5.17 -20.52 29.36
C ASP A 112 4.66 -19.09 29.52
N ARG A 113 3.42 -18.94 30.02
CA ARG A 113 2.81 -17.62 30.29
C ARG A 113 3.52 -16.88 31.43
N GLN A 114 3.87 -17.57 32.52
CA GLN A 114 4.58 -16.94 33.64
C GLN A 114 5.99 -16.44 33.28
N LYS A 115 6.66 -17.06 32.30
CA LYS A 115 8.00 -16.63 31.85
C LYS A 115 7.99 -15.40 30.93
N LEU A 116 6.85 -15.07 30.33
CA LEU A 116 6.70 -13.88 29.47
C LEU A 116 6.50 -12.58 30.27
N GLU A 117 6.08 -12.69 31.53
CA GLU A 117 5.82 -11.54 32.41
C GLU A 117 7.01 -11.21 33.35
N ALA A 118 8.09 -11.99 33.31
CA ALA A 118 9.32 -11.80 34.09
C ALA A 118 10.43 -11.15 33.25
#